data_AF-A0A7X0QNG9-F1
#
_entry.id   AF-A0A7X0QNG9-F1
#
_cell.length_a   1.000
_cell.length_b   1.000
_cell.length_c   1.000
_cell.angle_alpha   90.00
_cell.angle_beta   90.00
_cell.angle_gamma   90.00
#
_symmetry.space_group_name_H-M   'P 1'
#
loop_
_entity.id
_entity.type
_entity.pdbx_description
1 polymer ?
#
loop_
_entity_poly.entity_id
_entity_poly.type
_entity_poly.pdbx_seq_one_letter_code
_entity_poly.pdbx_strand_id
1 'polypeptide(L)'
;MATSFALQAPHALLARARDAGLLRRVATAAVIALLAVQAARLAWLLLVPPAPVGAAPTLPRASIAAARPERLALDAFHPATATVHASADSSGLRLHAARPAMDAGAGAAIIAGKDGRQQAFVVGDEVAPGVVLVAVAHGHVTLAASGTRSELRFAAPAGGTPSAASRQAPAALPAARAPAPTGGAANVDPAQLLAQAGLRPVQANDGQPAGYSVIPRGDGAVLRQAGLQAGDVLLSVNGQALTPERYAALPAELAGSRTITLTYARDGTTHTTTLQADTP
;
A
#
# COMPACT_ATOMS: atom_id res chain seq x y z
N MET A 1 38.94 -75.81 -67.58
CA MET A 1 38.22 -74.67 -67.01
C MET A 1 38.59 -74.55 -65.54
N ALA A 2 39.13 -73.41 -65.15
CA ALA A 2 39.72 -73.17 -63.85
C ALA A 2 38.65 -72.88 -62.78
N THR A 3 38.85 -73.38 -61.57
CA THR A 3 38.29 -72.83 -60.33
C THR A 3 39.29 -73.12 -59.22
N SER A 4 40.18 -72.16 -58.97
CA SER A 4 41.13 -72.20 -57.87
C SER A 4 40.50 -71.54 -56.65
N PHE A 5 40.46 -72.28 -55.54
CA PHE A 5 39.85 -71.92 -54.28
C PHE A 5 40.75 -70.90 -53.55
N ALA A 6 40.42 -69.61 -53.64
CA ALA A 6 41.13 -68.56 -52.90
C ALA A 6 40.67 -68.61 -51.43
N LEU A 7 41.57 -69.06 -50.54
CA LEU A 7 41.37 -69.05 -49.09
C LEU A 7 41.09 -67.61 -48.61
N GLN A 8 39.87 -67.38 -48.12
CA GLN A 8 39.49 -66.19 -47.38
C GLN A 8 40.37 -66.09 -46.12
N ALA A 9 41.22 -65.07 -46.07
CA ALA A 9 42.22 -64.86 -45.03
C ALA A 9 41.62 -64.88 -43.59
N PRO A 10 42.02 -65.82 -42.70
CA PRO A 10 41.49 -65.92 -41.33
C PRO A 10 41.86 -64.73 -40.42
N HIS A 11 42.75 -63.85 -40.88
CA HIS A 11 43.32 -62.75 -40.10
C HIS A 11 42.32 -61.61 -39.84
N ALA A 12 41.38 -61.38 -40.77
CA ALA A 12 40.41 -60.27 -40.67
C ALA A 12 39.31 -60.51 -39.62
N LEU A 13 38.91 -61.77 -39.41
CA LEU A 13 37.94 -62.15 -38.37
C LEU A 13 38.53 -62.06 -36.96
N LEU A 14 39.82 -62.40 -36.81
CA LEU A 14 40.53 -62.32 -35.53
C LEU A 14 40.77 -60.86 -35.08
N ALA A 15 41.02 -59.94 -36.01
CA ALA A 15 41.12 -58.51 -35.71
C ALA A 15 39.77 -57.95 -35.22
N ARG A 16 38.68 -58.24 -35.95
CA ARG A 16 37.33 -57.76 -35.58
C ARG A 16 36.80 -58.38 -34.27
N ALA A 17 37.16 -59.63 -33.96
CA ALA A 17 36.84 -60.27 -32.69
C ALA A 17 37.69 -59.73 -31.52
N ARG A 18 38.97 -59.42 -31.76
CA ARG A 18 39.82 -58.71 -30.79
C ARG A 18 39.29 -57.32 -30.49
N ASP A 19 38.86 -56.57 -31.52
CA ASP A 19 38.30 -55.23 -31.37
C ASP A 19 36.97 -55.26 -30.60
N ALA A 20 36.08 -56.22 -30.86
CA ALA A 20 34.84 -56.39 -30.09
C ALA A 20 35.11 -56.73 -28.60
N GLY A 21 36.14 -57.55 -28.33
CA GLY A 21 36.57 -57.87 -26.98
C GLY A 21 37.18 -56.67 -26.24
N LEU A 22 37.98 -55.86 -26.92
CA LEU A 22 38.55 -54.62 -26.38
C LEU A 22 37.48 -53.56 -26.17
N LEU A 23 36.57 -53.34 -27.13
CA LEU A 23 35.44 -52.42 -27.01
C LEU A 23 34.54 -52.76 -25.82
N ARG A 24 34.22 -54.05 -25.61
CA ARG A 24 33.44 -54.48 -24.44
C ARG A 24 34.17 -54.21 -23.13
N ARG A 25 35.49 -54.44 -23.07
CA ARG A 25 36.31 -54.16 -21.87
C ARG A 25 36.38 -52.66 -21.58
N VAL A 26 36.56 -51.83 -22.60
CA VAL A 26 36.57 -50.37 -22.48
C VAL A 26 35.20 -49.85 -22.04
N ALA A 27 34.11 -50.33 -22.64
CA ALA A 27 32.75 -49.96 -22.25
C ALA A 27 32.45 -50.37 -20.79
N THR A 28 32.85 -51.58 -20.39
CA THR A 28 32.70 -52.05 -19.00
C THR A 28 33.49 -51.18 -18.03
N ALA A 29 34.75 -50.86 -18.35
CA ALA A 29 35.58 -49.99 -17.54
C ALA A 29 34.98 -48.57 -17.43
N ALA A 30 34.44 -48.03 -18.52
CA ALA A 30 33.77 -46.73 -18.53
C ALA A 30 32.51 -46.71 -17.65
N VAL A 31 31.68 -47.76 -17.70
CA VAL A 31 30.50 -47.88 -16.84
C VAL A 31 30.89 -48.00 -15.37
N ILE A 32 31.91 -48.81 -15.04
CA ILE A 32 32.41 -48.94 -13.66
C ILE A 32 32.95 -47.60 -13.15
N ALA A 33 33.74 -46.88 -13.98
CA ALA A 33 34.25 -45.57 -13.62
C ALA A 33 33.12 -44.55 -13.39
N LEU A 34 32.11 -44.54 -14.26
CA LEU A 34 30.94 -43.68 -14.10
C LEU A 34 30.21 -43.98 -12.78
N LEU A 35 29.95 -45.26 -12.49
CA LEU A 35 29.29 -45.67 -11.24
C LEU A 35 30.10 -45.27 -10.00
N ALA A 36 31.42 -45.41 -10.04
CA ALA A 36 32.29 -44.99 -8.94
C ALA A 36 32.22 -43.47 -8.70
N VAL A 37 32.22 -42.65 -9.76
CA VAL A 37 32.06 -41.19 -9.65
C VAL A 37 30.69 -40.82 -9.07
N GLN A 38 29.62 -41.48 -9.50
CA GLN A 38 28.28 -41.21 -8.97
C GLN A 38 28.14 -41.60 -7.51
N ALA A 39 28.70 -42.74 -7.10
CA ALA A 39 28.72 -43.18 -5.71
C ALA A 39 29.50 -42.19 -4.82
N ALA A 40 30.66 -41.70 -5.28
CA ALA A 40 31.43 -40.68 -4.56
C ALA A 40 30.64 -39.36 -4.43
N ARG A 41 29.94 -38.93 -5.48
CA ARG A 41 29.11 -37.73 -5.46
C ARG A 41 27.93 -37.86 -4.49
N LEU A 42 27.27 -39.02 -4.46
CA LEU A 42 26.20 -39.31 -3.51
C LEU A 42 26.72 -39.33 -2.07
N ALA A 43 27.85 -40.01 -1.82
CA ALA A 43 28.49 -40.01 -0.52
C ALA A 43 28.84 -38.58 -0.05
N TRP A 44 29.36 -37.75 -0.96
CA TRP A 44 29.65 -36.34 -0.67
C TRP A 44 28.41 -35.54 -0.28
N LEU A 45 27.28 -35.77 -0.96
CA LEU A 45 26.01 -35.10 -0.65
C LEU A 45 25.43 -35.53 0.70
N LEU A 46 25.66 -36.77 1.12
CA LEU A 46 25.21 -37.27 2.43
C LEU A 46 26.11 -36.76 3.57
N LEU A 47 27.42 -36.64 3.34
CA LEU A 47 28.39 -36.24 4.38
C LEU A 47 28.49 -34.72 4.54
N VAL A 48 28.29 -33.93 3.49
CA VAL A 48 28.32 -32.47 3.57
C VAL A 48 26.90 -31.98 3.88
N PRO A 49 26.61 -31.54 5.11
CA PRO A 49 25.31 -30.97 5.40
C PRO A 49 25.08 -29.76 4.48
N PRO A 50 23.93 -29.66 3.78
CA PRO A 50 23.62 -28.46 3.04
C PRO A 50 23.66 -27.27 4.01
N ALA A 51 24.44 -26.25 3.68
CA ALA A 51 24.46 -25.01 4.45
C ALA A 51 23.02 -24.53 4.67
N PRO A 52 22.69 -23.97 5.85
CA PRO A 52 21.32 -23.55 6.15
C PRO A 52 20.83 -22.61 5.05
N VAL A 53 19.88 -23.10 4.26
CA VAL A 53 19.24 -22.33 3.21
C VAL A 53 18.27 -21.39 3.90
N GLY A 54 18.71 -20.15 4.11
CA GLY A 54 17.96 -19.15 4.87
C GLY A 54 18.74 -18.61 6.06
N ALA A 55 19.90 -17.99 5.80
CA ALA A 55 20.35 -16.95 6.71
C ALA A 55 19.31 -15.81 6.62
N ALA A 56 18.40 -15.77 7.58
CA ALA A 56 17.43 -14.69 7.67
C ALA A 56 18.21 -13.37 7.68
N PRO A 57 17.89 -12.40 6.82
CA PRO A 57 18.53 -11.09 6.88
C PRO A 57 18.36 -10.57 8.30
N THR A 58 19.48 -10.18 8.92
CA THR A 58 19.46 -9.48 10.20
C THR A 58 18.85 -8.11 9.97
N LEU A 59 17.52 -8.05 10.02
CA LEU A 59 16.79 -6.80 10.02
C LEU A 59 17.15 -6.06 11.31
N PRO A 60 17.40 -4.74 11.26
CA PRO A 60 17.57 -3.95 12.48
C PRO A 60 16.34 -4.16 13.36
N ARG A 61 16.58 -4.42 14.65
CA ARG A 61 15.54 -4.73 15.63
C ARG A 61 14.60 -3.53 15.75
N ALA A 62 13.53 -3.53 14.97
CA ALA A 62 12.42 -2.62 15.18
C ALA A 62 11.90 -2.89 16.59
N SER A 63 11.75 -1.82 17.38
CA SER A 63 11.08 -1.88 18.67
C SER A 63 9.75 -2.60 18.48
N ILE A 64 9.56 -3.71 19.17
CA ILE A 64 8.31 -4.48 19.12
C ILE A 64 7.23 -3.54 19.68
N ALA A 65 6.52 -2.85 18.79
CA ALA A 65 5.24 -2.25 19.14
C ALA A 65 4.40 -3.37 19.73
N ALA A 66 3.83 -3.14 20.91
CA ALA A 66 3.13 -4.13 21.72
C ALA A 66 2.35 -5.11 20.83
N ALA A 67 2.59 -6.41 21.03
CA ALA A 67 1.92 -7.46 20.28
C ALA A 67 0.41 -7.21 20.35
N ARG A 68 -0.21 -6.92 19.20
CA ARG A 68 -1.66 -6.84 19.02
C ARG A 68 -2.14 -8.20 18.52
N PRO A 69 -2.44 -9.18 19.42
CA PRO A 69 -2.77 -10.54 19.03
C PRO A 69 -4.04 -10.62 18.16
N GLU A 70 -4.89 -9.58 18.19
CA GLU A 70 -6.05 -9.47 17.30
C GLU A 70 -5.70 -9.40 15.81
N ARG A 71 -4.47 -9.00 15.43
CA ARG A 71 -4.04 -9.01 14.02
C ARG A 71 -3.58 -10.39 13.54
N LEU A 72 -3.38 -11.35 14.45
CA LEU A 72 -3.01 -12.73 14.10
C LEU A 72 -4.20 -13.70 14.09
N ALA A 73 -5.39 -13.25 14.50
CA ALA A 73 -6.62 -14.04 14.47
C ALA A 73 -7.34 -13.99 13.11
N LEU A 74 -6.59 -13.90 12.01
CA LEU A 74 -7.18 -14.09 10.68
C LEU A 74 -7.27 -15.60 10.42
N ASP A 75 -8.40 -16.20 10.78
CA ASP A 75 -8.74 -17.56 10.38
C ASP A 75 -9.10 -17.57 8.89
N ALA A 76 -8.29 -18.23 8.07
CA ALA A 76 -8.48 -18.35 6.63
C ALA A 76 -9.64 -19.28 6.23
N PHE A 77 -10.11 -20.12 7.16
CA PHE A 77 -11.17 -21.10 6.94
C PHE A 77 -12.50 -20.67 7.58
N HIS A 78 -12.44 -19.80 8.59
CA HIS A 78 -13.59 -19.04 9.10
C HIS A 78 -13.23 -17.56 9.16
N PRO A 79 -13.17 -16.85 8.01
CA PRO A 79 -13.00 -15.42 8.04
C PRO A 79 -14.13 -14.88 8.91
N ALA A 80 -13.78 -14.29 10.06
CA ALA A 80 -14.76 -13.66 10.92
C ALA A 80 -15.55 -12.71 10.01
N THR A 81 -16.80 -13.06 9.74
CA THR A 81 -17.78 -12.19 9.11
C THR A 81 -18.13 -11.14 10.15
N ALA A 82 -17.13 -10.31 10.49
CA ALA A 82 -17.37 -8.95 10.92
C ALA A 82 -18.12 -8.35 9.74
N THR A 83 -19.44 -8.47 9.80
CA THR A 83 -20.35 -7.77 8.93
C THR A 83 -20.21 -6.35 9.41
N VAL A 84 -19.18 -5.67 8.89
CA VAL A 84 -18.93 -4.27 9.14
C VAL A 84 -20.06 -3.55 8.42
N HIS A 85 -21.20 -3.45 9.10
CA HIS A 85 -22.40 -2.83 8.58
C HIS A 85 -22.05 -1.39 8.21
N ALA A 86 -22.34 -0.95 7.00
CA ALA A 86 -22.09 0.43 6.62
C ALA A 86 -22.82 1.44 7.50
N SER A 87 -22.22 2.63 7.61
CA SER A 87 -22.98 3.83 7.93
C SER A 87 -23.92 4.06 6.75
N ALA A 88 -25.23 4.05 7.00
CA ALA A 88 -26.18 4.42 5.97
C ALA A 88 -25.87 5.84 5.50
N ASP A 89 -25.79 6.06 4.19
CA ASP A 89 -25.83 7.41 3.64
C ASP A 89 -27.26 7.97 3.79
N SER A 90 -27.44 9.26 3.50
CA SER A 90 -28.76 9.91 3.59
C SER A 90 -29.83 9.29 2.66
N SER A 91 -29.42 8.46 1.70
CA SER A 91 -30.31 7.73 0.79
C SER A 91 -30.74 6.35 1.32
N GLY A 92 -30.20 5.91 2.46
CA GLY A 92 -30.52 4.65 3.10
C GLY A 92 -29.81 3.44 2.51
N LEU A 93 -28.79 3.65 1.67
CA LEU A 93 -27.95 2.61 1.10
C LEU A 93 -26.91 2.15 2.12
N ARG A 94 -26.57 0.86 2.07
CA ARG A 94 -25.54 0.26 2.95
C ARG A 94 -24.54 -0.56 2.16
N LEU A 95 -23.26 -0.27 2.34
CA LEU A 95 -22.15 -1.03 1.77
C LEU A 95 -21.82 -2.26 2.63
N HIS A 96 -21.77 -3.43 1.99
CA HIS A 96 -21.46 -4.71 2.64
C HIS A 96 -20.12 -5.29 2.17
N ALA A 97 -19.75 -5.05 0.92
CA ALA A 97 -18.45 -5.42 0.39
C ALA A 97 -18.03 -4.46 -0.71
N ALA A 98 -16.73 -4.23 -0.84
CA ALA A 98 -16.13 -3.45 -1.90
C ALA A 98 -14.88 -4.18 -2.36
N ARG A 99 -14.80 -4.42 -3.66
CA ARG A 99 -13.63 -4.99 -4.32
C ARG A 99 -13.16 -3.98 -5.37
N PRO A 100 -12.02 -3.30 -5.13
CA PRO A 100 -11.47 -2.41 -6.14
C PRO A 100 -11.07 -3.19 -7.38
N ALA A 101 -11.05 -2.49 -8.52
CA ALA A 101 -10.55 -3.04 -9.78
C ALA A 101 -9.08 -3.49 -9.62
N MET A 102 -8.76 -4.71 -10.06
CA MET A 102 -7.38 -5.14 -10.27
C MET A 102 -7.19 -5.46 -11.75
N ASP A 103 -6.15 -4.85 -12.33
CA ASP A 103 -5.65 -4.96 -13.70
C ASP A 103 -6.68 -4.81 -14.84
N ALA A 104 -7.54 -5.82 -15.06
CA ALA A 104 -8.47 -5.88 -16.20
C ALA A 104 -9.96 -6.00 -15.79
N GLY A 105 -10.27 -6.06 -14.49
CA GLY A 105 -11.63 -6.20 -13.99
C GLY A 105 -12.23 -4.88 -13.49
N ALA A 106 -13.52 -4.64 -13.76
CA ALA A 106 -14.25 -3.52 -13.15
C ALA A 106 -14.38 -3.72 -11.63
N GLY A 107 -14.24 -2.62 -10.88
CA GLY A 107 -14.51 -2.63 -9.44
C GLY A 107 -15.96 -3.01 -9.17
N ALA A 108 -16.20 -3.79 -8.11
CA ALA A 108 -17.53 -4.28 -7.76
C ALA A 108 -17.83 -4.04 -6.28
N ALA A 109 -19.08 -3.71 -5.98
CA ALA A 109 -19.55 -3.47 -4.63
C ALA A 109 -20.86 -4.22 -4.36
N ILE A 110 -21.02 -4.72 -3.13
CA ILE A 110 -22.29 -5.28 -2.65
C ILE A 110 -22.97 -4.19 -1.82
N ILE A 111 -24.12 -3.72 -2.30
CA ILE A 111 -24.87 -2.62 -1.70
C ILE A 111 -26.28 -3.14 -1.39
N ALA A 112 -26.77 -2.84 -0.19
CA ALA A 112 -28.16 -3.03 0.17
C ALA A 112 -28.96 -1.76 -0.06
N GLY A 113 -30.10 -1.91 -0.73
CA GLY A 113 -31.11 -0.87 -0.89
C GLY A 113 -31.85 -0.55 0.42
N LYS A 114 -32.75 0.45 0.38
CA LYS A 114 -33.64 0.79 1.50
C LYS A 114 -34.56 -0.37 1.90
N ASP A 115 -34.83 -1.27 0.95
CA ASP A 115 -35.59 -2.51 1.11
C ASP A 115 -34.80 -3.63 1.81
N GLY A 116 -33.51 -3.39 2.11
CA GLY A 116 -32.62 -4.36 2.74
C GLY A 116 -32.14 -5.47 1.79
N ARG A 117 -32.49 -5.42 0.51
CA ARG A 117 -32.04 -6.41 -0.48
C ARG A 117 -30.60 -6.09 -0.89
N GLN A 118 -29.70 -7.04 -0.66
CA GLN A 118 -28.29 -6.94 -1.08
C GLN A 118 -28.15 -7.34 -2.55
N GLN A 119 -27.52 -6.49 -3.34
CA GLN A 119 -27.20 -6.76 -4.74
C GLN A 119 -25.76 -6.35 -5.04
N ALA A 120 -25.14 -7.02 -6.01
CA ALA A 120 -23.81 -6.71 -6.50
C ALA A 120 -23.92 -5.77 -7.69
N PHE A 121 -23.15 -4.68 -7.65
CA PHE A 121 -23.10 -3.65 -8.68
C PHE A 121 -21.65 -3.46 -9.14
N VAL A 122 -21.43 -3.27 -10.44
CA VAL A 122 -20.13 -2.90 -11.01
C VAL A 122 -20.07 -1.40 -11.26
N VAL A 123 -18.85 -0.85 -11.38
CA VAL A 123 -18.67 0.57 -11.77
C VAL A 123 -19.42 0.84 -13.07
N GLY A 124 -20.31 1.84 -13.04
CA GLY A 124 -21.22 2.21 -14.13
C GLY A 124 -22.68 1.80 -13.90
N ASP A 125 -22.96 0.87 -12.98
CA ASP A 125 -24.33 0.42 -12.72
C ASP A 125 -25.13 1.43 -11.90
N GLU A 126 -26.44 1.46 -12.17
CA GLU A 126 -27.42 2.19 -11.37
C GLU A 126 -27.82 1.35 -10.15
N VAL A 127 -27.50 1.87 -8.96
CA VAL A 127 -27.72 1.21 -7.66
C VAL A 127 -29.13 1.48 -7.12
N ALA A 128 -29.66 2.67 -7.40
CA ALA A 128 -31.00 3.13 -7.04
C ALA A 128 -31.44 4.20 -8.05
N PRO A 129 -32.75 4.55 -8.15
CA PRO A 129 -33.23 5.52 -9.14
C PRO A 129 -32.42 6.84 -9.13
N GLY A 130 -31.66 7.08 -10.19
CA GLY A 130 -30.80 8.26 -10.35
C GLY A 130 -29.47 8.23 -9.60
N VAL A 131 -29.06 7.09 -9.05
CA VAL A 131 -27.81 6.89 -8.29
C VAL A 131 -26.91 5.87 -8.99
N VAL A 132 -25.76 6.30 -9.50
CA VAL A 132 -24.82 5.46 -10.26
C VAL A 132 -23.53 5.23 -9.48
N LEU A 133 -22.99 4.01 -9.53
CA LEU A 133 -21.70 3.67 -8.96
C LEU A 133 -20.56 4.18 -9.84
N VAL A 134 -19.79 5.17 -9.38
CA VAL A 134 -18.73 5.83 -10.17
C VAL A 134 -17.35 5.25 -9.88
N ALA A 135 -17.06 4.88 -8.63
CA ALA A 135 -15.77 4.33 -8.24
C ALA A 135 -15.89 3.40 -7.02
N VAL A 136 -15.02 2.40 -6.97
CA VAL A 136 -14.92 1.45 -5.86
C VAL A 136 -13.49 1.47 -5.32
N ALA A 137 -13.33 1.86 -4.06
CA ALA A 137 -12.06 1.86 -3.34
C ALA A 137 -12.05 0.79 -2.23
N HIS A 138 -10.89 0.56 -1.61
CA HIS A 138 -10.70 -0.50 -0.62
C HIS A 138 -11.60 -0.40 0.64
N GLY A 139 -12.13 0.78 0.96
CA GLY A 139 -12.95 1.00 2.17
C GLY A 139 -14.20 1.87 1.96
N HIS A 140 -14.45 2.32 0.74
CA HIS A 140 -15.57 3.19 0.40
C HIS A 140 -15.93 3.07 -1.09
N VAL A 141 -17.15 3.44 -1.43
CA VAL A 141 -17.63 3.55 -2.81
C VAL A 141 -18.13 4.97 -3.07
N THR A 142 -17.86 5.49 -4.26
CA THR A 142 -18.35 6.80 -4.69
C THR A 142 -19.56 6.61 -5.59
N LEU A 143 -20.68 7.19 -5.17
CA LEU A 143 -21.96 7.19 -5.87
C LEU A 143 -22.20 8.58 -6.45
N ALA A 144 -22.78 8.68 -7.64
CA ALA A 144 -23.25 9.94 -8.21
C ALA A 144 -24.78 9.93 -8.26
N ALA A 145 -25.39 10.91 -7.59
CA ALA A 145 -26.83 11.12 -7.58
C ALA A 145 -27.15 12.53 -8.06
N SER A 146 -27.92 12.67 -9.13
CA SER A 146 -28.37 13.98 -9.67
C SER A 146 -27.22 15.01 -9.84
N GLY A 147 -26.04 14.56 -10.26
CA GLY A 147 -24.85 15.40 -10.45
C GLY A 147 -24.01 15.67 -9.19
N THR A 148 -24.44 15.22 -8.01
CA THR A 148 -23.68 15.31 -6.76
C THR A 148 -22.99 13.97 -6.46
N ARG A 149 -21.72 14.00 -6.04
CA ARG A 149 -21.00 12.79 -5.61
C ARG A 149 -21.15 12.58 -4.10
N SER A 150 -21.49 11.36 -3.69
CA SER A 150 -21.65 10.91 -2.30
C SER A 150 -20.73 9.72 -2.06
N GLU A 151 -20.11 9.65 -0.87
CA GLU A 151 -19.26 8.55 -0.46
C GLU A 151 -19.99 7.65 0.54
N LEU A 152 -20.06 6.35 0.23
CA LEU A 152 -20.60 5.33 1.12
C LEU A 152 -19.46 4.47 1.66
N ARG A 153 -19.30 4.46 2.99
CA ARG A 153 -18.21 3.80 3.72
C ARG A 153 -18.71 2.70 4.65
N PHE A 154 -17.86 1.73 4.95
CA PHE A 154 -18.11 0.74 6.02
C PHE A 154 -18.25 1.46 7.38
N ALA A 155 -19.16 1.05 8.27
CA ALA A 155 -19.18 1.67 9.61
C ALA A 155 -17.99 1.15 10.41
N ALA A 156 -17.22 2.06 11.01
CA ALA A 156 -16.24 1.64 11.99
C ALA A 156 -16.95 0.91 13.15
N PRO A 157 -16.39 -0.20 13.66
CA PRO A 157 -16.90 -0.83 14.87
C PRO A 157 -16.96 0.22 15.99
N ALA A 158 -18.14 0.35 16.57
CA ALA A 158 -18.46 1.40 17.52
C ALA A 158 -17.66 1.26 18.82
N GLY A 159 -16.52 1.94 18.89
CA GLY A 159 -15.97 2.44 20.15
C GLY A 159 -16.45 3.87 20.34
N GLY A 160 -17.60 4.06 21.00
CA GLY A 160 -18.07 5.33 21.56
C GLY A 160 -18.41 6.45 20.56
N THR A 161 -19.68 6.64 20.26
CA THR A 161 -20.22 7.88 19.71
C THR A 161 -20.30 8.96 20.80
N PRO A 162 -20.42 10.24 20.38
CA PRO A 162 -21.74 10.83 20.55
C PRO A 162 -22.41 11.17 19.22
N SER A 163 -23.71 10.91 19.23
CA SER A 163 -24.71 11.24 18.24
C SER A 163 -24.71 12.74 17.93
N ALA A 164 -24.59 13.09 16.65
CA ALA A 164 -24.94 14.41 16.15
C ALA A 164 -26.17 14.29 15.26
N ALA A 165 -27.22 14.96 15.72
CA ALA A 165 -28.56 14.98 15.19
C ALA A 165 -28.63 15.41 13.71
N SER A 166 -29.65 14.86 13.06
CA SER A 166 -30.24 15.27 11.80
C SER A 166 -30.22 16.79 11.60
N ARG A 167 -29.64 17.26 10.49
CA ARG A 167 -29.93 18.58 9.92
C ARG A 167 -30.16 18.42 8.43
N GLN A 168 -31.44 18.45 8.05
CA GLN A 168 -31.89 18.71 6.69
C GLN A 168 -31.23 19.98 6.15
N ALA A 169 -30.71 19.89 4.93
CA ALA A 169 -30.38 21.03 4.11
C ALA A 169 -31.67 21.64 3.52
N PRO A 170 -31.73 22.97 3.39
CA PRO A 170 -32.27 23.58 2.18
C PRO A 170 -31.16 24.15 1.31
N ALA A 171 -31.47 24.17 0.03
CA ALA A 171 -30.70 24.57 -1.14
C ALA A 171 -29.86 25.86 -1.07
N ALA A 172 -28.98 25.92 -2.07
CA ALA A 172 -28.23 27.05 -2.64
C ALA A 172 -26.79 27.25 -2.14
N LEU A 173 -25.84 27.13 -3.08
CA LEU A 173 -24.46 27.59 -2.93
C LEU A 173 -24.47 29.06 -2.48
N PRO A 174 -23.58 29.42 -1.55
CA PRO A 174 -22.45 30.23 -1.98
C PRO A 174 -21.10 29.71 -1.44
N ALA A 175 -20.07 29.91 -2.26
CA ALA A 175 -18.64 30.03 -1.93
C ALA A 175 -18.11 29.36 -0.64
N ALA A 176 -17.21 28.39 -0.84
CA ALA A 176 -16.12 27.99 0.04
C ALA A 176 -16.13 28.61 1.45
N ARG A 177 -16.85 27.97 2.39
CA ARG A 177 -16.69 28.27 3.80
C ARG A 177 -15.49 27.49 4.31
N ALA A 178 -14.36 28.19 4.41
CA ALA A 178 -13.21 27.76 5.18
C ALA A 178 -13.68 27.24 6.56
N PRO A 179 -13.12 26.13 7.08
CA PRO A 179 -13.38 25.70 8.44
C PRO A 179 -13.06 26.87 9.39
N ALA A 180 -13.97 27.17 10.31
CA ALA A 180 -13.73 28.18 11.33
C ALA A 180 -12.45 27.80 12.10
N PRO A 181 -11.51 28.75 12.31
CA PRO A 181 -10.26 28.47 13.00
C PRO A 181 -10.59 28.01 14.42
N THR A 182 -10.28 26.75 14.72
CA THR A 182 -10.33 26.23 16.10
C THR A 182 -8.99 26.45 16.80
N GLY A 183 -7.99 27.02 16.11
CA GLY A 183 -6.74 27.49 16.68
C GLY A 183 -6.77 29.01 16.85
N GLY A 184 -6.59 29.49 18.09
CA GLY A 184 -6.36 30.90 18.36
C GLY A 184 -5.18 31.42 17.52
N ALA A 185 -5.28 32.67 17.08
CA ALA A 185 -4.21 33.31 16.32
C ALA A 185 -2.91 33.26 17.14
N ALA A 186 -1.94 32.51 16.65
CA ALA A 186 -0.63 32.43 17.25
C ALA A 186 0.22 33.57 16.71
N ASN A 187 0.77 34.37 17.61
CA ASN A 187 1.64 35.49 17.27
C ASN A 187 3.07 34.96 17.06
N VAL A 188 3.29 34.36 15.91
CA VAL A 188 4.54 33.71 15.54
C VAL A 188 4.85 34.10 14.10
N ASP A 189 6.02 34.68 13.89
CA ASP A 189 6.50 34.99 12.54
C ASP A 189 6.61 33.69 11.72
N PRO A 190 5.87 33.56 10.61
CA PRO A 190 5.90 32.36 9.79
C PRO A 190 7.30 32.04 9.25
N ALA A 191 8.15 33.04 8.98
CA ALA A 191 9.52 32.83 8.53
C ALA A 191 10.38 32.18 9.64
N GLN A 192 10.19 32.61 10.89
CA GLN A 192 10.87 31.99 12.03
C GLN A 192 10.36 30.57 12.29
N LEU A 193 9.05 30.33 12.10
CA LEU A 193 8.50 28.98 12.19
C LEU A 193 9.16 28.05 11.17
N LEU A 194 9.32 28.45 9.90
CA LEU A 194 9.96 27.61 8.88
C LEU A 194 11.45 27.38 9.16
N ALA A 195 12.14 28.35 9.77
CA ALA A 195 13.53 28.20 10.18
C ALA A 195 13.70 27.18 11.32
N GLN A 196 12.73 27.13 12.25
CA GLN A 196 12.74 26.22 13.40
C GLN A 196 11.94 24.92 13.19
N ALA A 197 11.20 24.80 12.08
CA ALA A 197 10.50 23.60 11.67
C ALA A 197 11.28 22.88 10.56
N GLY A 198 11.65 21.63 10.78
CA GLY A 198 11.96 20.69 9.71
C GLY A 198 10.68 20.15 9.09
N LEU A 199 10.61 20.13 7.76
CA LEU A 199 9.50 19.52 7.03
C LEU A 199 10.06 18.30 6.30
N ARG A 200 9.47 17.12 6.55
CA ARG A 200 9.86 15.87 5.88
C ARG A 200 8.69 15.33 5.07
N PRO A 201 8.88 15.02 3.77
CA PRO A 201 7.80 14.53 2.93
C PRO A 201 7.28 13.18 3.44
N VAL A 202 5.96 13.06 3.53
CA VAL A 202 5.25 11.81 3.82
C VAL A 202 4.72 11.28 2.49
N GLN A 203 5.21 10.12 2.07
CA GLN A 203 4.80 9.51 0.80
C GLN A 203 3.34 9.02 0.89
N ALA A 204 2.51 9.35 -0.10
CA ALA A 204 1.27 8.63 -0.36
C ALA A 204 1.56 7.32 -1.11
N ASN A 205 0.62 6.37 -1.10
CA ASN A 205 0.73 5.09 -1.81
C ASN A 205 1.02 5.24 -3.32
N ASP A 206 0.80 6.44 -3.88
CA ASP A 206 0.85 6.72 -5.32
C ASP A 206 2.16 7.43 -5.74
N GLY A 207 3.14 7.57 -4.83
CA GLY A 207 4.42 8.23 -5.09
C GLY A 207 4.38 9.77 -5.10
N GLN A 208 3.21 10.38 -4.92
CA GLN A 208 3.02 11.80 -4.59
C GLN A 208 3.09 12.00 -3.07
N PRO A 209 3.64 13.10 -2.54
CA PRO A 209 3.60 13.36 -1.10
C PRO A 209 2.16 13.60 -0.64
N ALA A 210 1.69 12.81 0.33
CA ALA A 210 0.42 13.03 1.02
C ALA A 210 0.43 14.29 1.89
N GLY A 211 1.62 14.79 2.24
CA GLY A 211 1.83 15.99 3.04
C GLY A 211 3.26 16.06 3.58
N TYR A 212 3.51 17.01 4.47
CA TYR A 212 4.82 17.23 5.07
C TYR A 212 4.75 17.10 6.60
N SER A 213 5.43 16.09 7.14
CA SER A 213 5.55 15.93 8.58
C SER A 213 6.43 17.01 9.20
N VAL A 214 5.95 17.61 10.28
CA VAL A 214 6.62 18.67 11.02
C VAL A 214 7.52 18.07 12.08
N ILE A 215 8.79 18.48 12.07
CA ILE A 215 9.83 18.04 12.99
C ILE A 215 10.40 19.31 13.66
N PRO A 216 10.38 19.42 14.99
CA PRO A 216 11.01 20.56 15.66
C PRO A 216 12.52 20.55 15.44
N ARG A 217 13.12 21.71 15.14
CA ARG A 217 14.56 21.96 15.30
C ARG A 217 14.78 22.70 16.61
N GLY A 218 15.75 22.25 17.39
CA GLY A 218 16.03 22.82 18.71
C GLY A 218 14.99 22.41 19.76
N ASP A 219 14.58 23.36 20.59
CA ASP A 219 13.66 23.22 21.73
C ASP A 219 12.17 23.29 21.34
N GLY A 220 11.86 23.57 20.07
CA GLY A 220 10.51 23.52 19.52
C GLY A 220 9.52 24.50 20.16
N ALA A 221 10.01 25.56 20.83
CA ALA A 221 9.19 26.57 21.47
C ALA A 221 8.29 27.31 20.46
N VAL A 222 8.87 27.72 19.32
CA VAL A 222 8.16 28.42 18.24
C VAL A 222 7.07 27.56 17.59
N LEU A 223 7.32 26.25 17.44
CA LEU A 223 6.32 25.28 16.97
C LEU A 223 5.11 25.22 17.90
N ARG A 224 5.35 25.10 19.21
CA ARG A 224 4.29 25.02 20.23
C ARG A 224 3.52 26.32 20.34
N GLN A 225 4.20 27.47 20.22
CA GLN A 225 3.55 28.78 20.15
C GLN A 225 2.63 28.89 18.93
N ALA A 226 3.01 28.29 17.80
CA ALA A 226 2.18 28.17 16.59
C ALA A 226 1.02 27.16 16.71
N GLY A 227 0.92 26.43 17.82
CA GLY A 227 -0.06 25.36 18.04
C GLY A 227 0.29 24.04 17.35
N LEU A 228 1.47 23.94 16.74
CA LEU A 228 1.97 22.75 16.07
C LEU A 228 2.75 21.85 17.03
N GLN A 229 2.71 20.55 16.76
CA GLN A 229 3.40 19.50 17.50
C GLN A 229 4.31 18.68 16.57
N ALA A 230 5.30 18.03 17.16
CA ALA A 230 6.16 17.10 16.43
C ALA A 230 5.32 15.93 15.90
N GLY A 231 5.44 15.65 14.60
CA GLY A 231 4.68 14.58 13.94
C GLY A 231 3.37 15.05 13.29
N ASP A 232 2.97 16.31 13.45
CA ASP A 232 1.85 16.88 12.68
C ASP A 232 2.16 16.81 11.18
N VAL A 233 1.14 16.53 10.35
CA VAL A 233 1.30 16.50 8.89
C VAL A 233 0.67 17.73 8.28
N LEU A 234 1.47 18.65 7.76
CA LEU A 234 1.00 19.81 7.00
C LEU A 234 0.37 19.35 5.68
N LEU A 235 -0.87 19.76 5.47
CA LEU A 235 -1.67 19.43 4.27
C LEU A 235 -1.78 20.63 3.34
N SER A 236 -2.06 21.82 3.89
CA SER A 236 -2.22 23.04 3.10
C SER A 236 -1.73 24.29 3.83
N VAL A 237 -1.31 25.28 3.04
CA VAL A 237 -0.90 26.61 3.48
C VAL A 237 -1.75 27.62 2.71
N ASN A 238 -2.38 28.55 3.42
CA ASN A 238 -3.34 29.51 2.85
C ASN A 238 -4.49 28.85 2.05
N GLY A 239 -4.91 27.65 2.47
CA GLY A 239 -5.92 26.86 1.78
C GLY A 239 -5.45 26.20 0.47
N GLN A 240 -4.18 26.34 0.11
CA GLN A 240 -3.56 25.70 -1.06
C GLN A 240 -2.82 24.42 -0.63
N ALA A 241 -3.07 23.31 -1.33
CA ALA A 241 -2.41 22.04 -1.05
C ALA A 241 -0.89 22.17 -1.16
N LEU A 242 -0.17 21.57 -0.22
CA LEU A 242 1.28 21.64 -0.15
C LEU A 242 1.90 20.57 -1.06
N THR A 243 2.19 20.95 -2.31
CA THR A 243 2.89 20.09 -3.30
C THR A 243 4.42 20.31 -3.25
N PRO A 244 5.24 19.43 -3.86
CA PRO A 244 6.70 19.64 -3.99
C PRO A 244 7.10 21.00 -4.55
N GLU A 245 6.40 21.46 -5.59
CA GLU A 245 6.68 22.71 -6.28
C GLU A 245 6.35 23.91 -5.38
N ARG A 246 5.24 23.80 -4.63
CA ARG A 246 4.82 24.81 -3.65
C ARG A 246 5.71 24.86 -2.43
N TYR A 247 6.20 23.71 -1.97
CA TYR A 247 7.17 23.63 -0.88
C TYR A 247 8.45 24.44 -1.21
N ALA A 248 8.93 24.37 -2.45
CA ALA A 248 10.08 25.17 -2.88
C ALA A 248 9.79 26.68 -2.93
N ALA A 249 8.54 27.08 -3.21
CA ALA A 249 8.10 28.47 -3.24
C ALA A 249 7.71 29.04 -1.87
N LEU A 250 7.50 28.17 -0.86
CA LEU A 250 7.04 28.55 0.48
C LEU A 250 7.88 29.64 1.14
N PRO A 251 9.23 29.59 1.14
CA PRO A 251 10.05 30.62 1.79
C PRO A 251 9.79 32.03 1.24
N ALA A 252 9.57 32.16 -0.07
CA ALA A 252 9.27 33.45 -0.70
C ALA A 252 7.84 33.93 -0.39
N GLU A 253 6.88 33.01 -0.32
CA GLU A 253 5.49 33.32 0.06
C GLU A 253 5.40 33.76 1.52
N LEU A 254 6.15 33.10 2.41
CA LEU A 254 6.23 33.42 3.83
C LEU A 254 6.92 34.76 4.08
N ALA A 255 7.95 35.11 3.32
CA ALA A 255 8.61 36.41 3.42
C ALA A 255 7.71 37.59 3.01
N GLY A 256 6.75 37.35 2.10
CA GLY A 256 5.79 38.37 1.65
C GLY A 256 4.47 38.43 2.44
N SER A 257 4.17 37.41 3.25
CA SER A 257 2.86 37.24 3.89
C SER A 257 2.93 37.40 5.41
N ARG A 258 2.23 38.41 5.94
CA ARG A 258 2.16 38.68 7.40
C ARG A 258 1.20 37.77 8.15
N THR A 259 0.27 37.14 7.45
CA THR A 259 -0.73 36.25 8.02
C THR A 259 -0.81 34.99 7.17
N ILE A 260 -0.69 33.84 7.81
CA ILE A 260 -0.71 32.55 7.11
C ILE A 260 -1.63 31.60 7.84
N THR A 261 -2.49 30.92 7.08
CA THR A 261 -3.36 29.88 7.63
C THR A 261 -2.81 28.52 7.27
N LEU A 262 -2.42 27.72 8.26
CA LEU A 262 -1.95 26.36 8.05
C LEU A 262 -3.02 25.36 8.40
N THR A 263 -3.19 24.38 7.53
CA THR A 263 -4.02 23.20 7.77
C THR A 263 -3.11 22.00 7.96
N TYR A 264 -3.23 21.34 9.10
CA TYR A 264 -2.41 20.20 9.48
C TYR A 264 -3.28 19.06 10.01
N ALA A 265 -2.80 17.83 9.90
CA ALA A 265 -3.44 16.66 10.49
C ALA A 265 -2.67 16.20 11.73
N ARG A 266 -3.41 16.00 12.83
CA ARG A 266 -2.94 15.38 14.08
C ARG A 266 -3.83 14.18 14.38
N ASP A 267 -3.23 13.01 14.54
CA ASP A 267 -3.95 11.75 14.78
C ASP A 267 -5.06 11.44 13.76
N GLY A 268 -4.90 11.91 12.51
CA GLY A 268 -5.89 11.76 11.44
C GLY A 268 -7.03 12.79 11.46
N THR A 269 -7.01 13.75 12.39
CA THR A 269 -7.97 14.87 12.45
C THR A 269 -7.34 16.13 11.88
N THR A 270 -8.05 16.83 11.00
CA THR A 270 -7.59 18.09 10.40
C THR A 270 -7.83 19.26 11.33
N HIS A 271 -6.78 20.03 11.58
CA HIS A 271 -6.77 21.25 12.36
C HIS A 271 -6.29 22.42 11.52
N THR A 272 -6.77 23.61 11.86
CA THR A 272 -6.35 24.87 11.22
C THR A 272 -5.81 25.80 12.28
N THR A 273 -4.61 26.34 12.04
CA THR A 273 -3.99 27.39 12.86
C THR A 273 -3.68 28.60 11.98
N THR A 274 -3.86 29.79 12.52
CA THR A 274 -3.52 31.04 11.83
C THR A 274 -2.32 31.66 12.55
N LEU A 275 -1.25 31.89 11.80
CA LEU A 275 -0.06 32.58 12.25
C LEU A 275 -0.11 34.03 11.81
N GLN A 276 0.31 34.92 12.70
CA GLN A 276 0.48 36.34 12.41
C GLN A 276 1.87 36.77 12.86
N ALA A 277 2.56 37.56 12.03
CA ALA A 277 3.82 38.19 12.41
C ALA A 277 3.53 39.41 13.31
N ASP A 278 4.20 39.46 14.46
CA ASP A 278 4.13 40.62 15.35
C ASP A 278 4.80 41.82 14.69
N THR A 279 4.13 42.97 14.67
CA THR A 279 4.68 44.21 14.11
C THR A 279 5.61 44.85 15.15
N PRO A 280 6.81 45.36 14.80
CA PRO A 280 7.61 46.16 15.72
C PRO A 280 6.96 47.52 16.05
#